data_AF-A0A8J6PJE3-F1
#
_entry.id   AF-A0A8J6PJE3-F1
#
_cell.length_a   1.000
_cell.length_b   1.000
_cell.length_c   1.000
_cell.angle_alpha   90.00
_cell.angle_beta   90.00
_cell.angle_gamma   90.00
#
_symmetry.space_group_name_H-M   'P 1'
#
loop_
_entity.id
_entity.type
_entity.pdbx_description
1 polymer ?
#
loop_
_entity_poly.entity_id
_entity_poly.type
_entity_poly.pdbx_seq_one_letter_code
_entity_poly.pdbx_strand_id
1 'polypeptide(L)'
;MPERLVDRDPVVPADQLVAQMVPPPMFDDVSFASYIPDPNEPTQAKAVETAEGFVGRLREIRSGGKRKLFGKKTQPTGAGLYLDGGFGVGKTHLLASIYHNSPEPKTFGTFVELTHLVGALGFNSTVEQLAGNSVLCIDEFELDDPGDTMLVYRLLTELS
;
A
#
# COMPACT_ATOMS: atom_id res chain seq x y z
N MET A 1 39.19 3.56 2.99
CA MET A 1 38.01 2.65 3.07
C MET A 1 38.25 1.70 4.23
N PRO A 2 37.24 1.33 5.03
CA PRO A 2 37.42 0.35 6.10
C PRO A 2 37.93 -0.98 5.52
N GLU A 3 39.03 -1.49 6.07
CA GLU A 3 39.71 -2.72 5.60
C GLU A 3 39.00 -4.00 6.06
N ARG A 4 38.26 -3.95 7.17
CA ARG A 4 37.51 -5.08 7.71
C ARG A 4 36.01 -4.80 7.61
N LEU A 5 35.22 -5.82 7.29
CA LEU A 5 33.75 -5.72 7.25
C LEU A 5 33.16 -5.27 8.59
N VAL A 6 33.77 -5.67 9.71
CA VAL A 6 33.33 -5.31 11.08
C VAL A 6 33.51 -3.83 11.42
N ASP A 7 34.28 -3.08 10.63
CA ASP A 7 34.47 -1.65 10.80
C ASP A 7 33.52 -0.82 9.93
N ARG A 8 32.56 -1.46 9.25
CA ARG A 8 31.53 -0.80 8.45
C ARG A 8 30.29 -0.58 9.30
N ASP A 9 29.82 0.65 9.29
CA ASP A 9 28.53 1.05 9.84
C ASP A 9 27.60 1.47 8.68
N PRO A 10 26.89 0.51 8.06
CA PRO A 10 26.02 0.82 6.94
C PRO A 10 24.78 1.58 7.43
N VAL A 11 24.71 2.86 7.10
CA VAL A 11 23.52 3.69 7.30
C VAL A 11 22.69 3.63 6.03
N VAL A 12 21.47 3.10 6.12
CA VAL A 12 20.49 3.17 5.03
C VAL A 12 19.51 4.30 5.34
N PRO A 13 19.49 5.38 4.55
CA PRO A 13 18.54 6.47 4.71
C PRO A 13 17.08 6.01 4.65
N ALA A 14 16.21 6.68 5.40
CA ALA A 14 14.79 6.29 5.51
C ALA A 14 14.05 6.37 4.18
N ASP A 15 14.33 7.40 3.38
CA ASP A 15 13.81 7.57 2.02
C ASP A 15 14.25 6.42 1.10
N GLN A 16 15.48 5.91 1.26
CA GLN A 16 15.96 4.76 0.50
C GLN A 16 15.24 3.44 0.87
N LEU A 17 14.89 3.25 2.15
CA LEU A 17 14.10 2.08 2.57
C LEU A 17 12.68 2.15 2.01
N VAL A 18 12.04 3.31 2.12
CA VAL A 18 10.66 3.51 1.62
C VAL A 18 10.60 3.43 0.10
N ALA A 19 11.62 3.91 -0.62
CA ALA A 19 11.69 3.82 -2.08
C ALA A 19 11.78 2.39 -2.61
N GLN A 20 12.16 1.41 -1.78
CA GLN A 20 12.19 -0.01 -2.13
C GLN A 20 10.85 -0.71 -1.90
N MET A 21 9.91 -0.04 -1.23
CA MET A 21 8.58 -0.57 -0.96
C MET A 21 7.69 -0.37 -2.20
N VAL A 22 7.96 -1.20 -3.21
CA VAL A 22 7.29 -1.27 -4.51
C VAL A 22 6.86 -2.72 -4.80
N PRO A 23 5.93 -2.97 -5.73
CA PRO A 23 5.57 -4.34 -6.11
C PRO A 23 6.80 -5.14 -6.56
N PRO A 24 6.84 -6.47 -6.33
CA PRO A 24 7.90 -7.32 -6.85
C PRO A 24 8.01 -7.23 -8.38
N PRO A 25 9.21 -7.37 -8.99
CA PRO A 25 9.42 -7.13 -10.41
C PRO A 25 8.52 -7.91 -11.38
N MET A 26 8.06 -9.10 -10.97
CA MET A 26 7.11 -9.90 -11.75
C MET A 26 5.72 -9.23 -11.91
N PHE A 27 5.44 -8.19 -11.13
CA PHE A 27 4.23 -7.38 -11.20
C PHE A 27 4.46 -5.98 -11.79
N ASP A 28 5.62 -5.69 -12.40
CA ASP A 28 5.90 -4.36 -12.97
C ASP A 28 4.93 -3.96 -14.08
N ASP A 29 4.56 -4.92 -14.93
CA ASP A 29 3.74 -4.68 -16.13
C ASP A 29 2.25 -5.03 -15.95
N VAL A 30 1.81 -5.33 -14.72
CA VAL A 30 0.39 -5.69 -14.49
C VAL A 30 -0.52 -4.49 -14.44
N SER A 31 -1.75 -4.69 -14.88
CA SER A 31 -2.81 -3.67 -14.84
C SER A 31 -4.17 -4.35 -14.69
N PHE A 32 -5.21 -3.57 -14.43
CA PHE A 32 -6.58 -4.07 -14.45
C PHE A 32 -6.95 -4.71 -15.79
N ALA A 33 -6.43 -4.16 -16.89
CA ALA A 33 -6.66 -4.69 -18.24
C ALA A 33 -5.94 -6.03 -18.53
N SER A 34 -4.87 -6.34 -17.80
CA SER A 34 -4.17 -7.63 -17.93
C SER A 34 -4.67 -8.70 -16.96
N TYR A 35 -5.59 -8.36 -16.05
CA TYR A 35 -6.27 -9.34 -15.20
C TYR A 35 -7.30 -10.10 -16.04
N ILE A 36 -7.27 -11.43 -15.98
CA ILE A 36 -8.20 -12.31 -16.70
C ILE A 36 -9.08 -13.00 -15.66
N PRO A 37 -10.33 -12.54 -15.44
CA PRO A 37 -11.24 -13.19 -14.52
C PRO A 37 -11.62 -14.59 -15.03
N ASP A 38 -11.75 -15.54 -14.11
CA ASP A 38 -12.38 -16.83 -14.41
C ASP A 38 -13.87 -16.60 -14.76
N PRO A 39 -14.34 -17.02 -15.95
CA PRO A 39 -15.75 -16.88 -16.34
C PRO A 39 -16.74 -17.55 -15.38
N ASN A 40 -16.29 -18.52 -14.59
CA ASN A 40 -17.12 -19.22 -13.60
C ASN A 40 -17.17 -18.49 -12.24
N GLU A 41 -16.31 -17.49 -12.03
CA GLU A 41 -16.20 -16.72 -10.79
C GLU A 41 -16.51 -15.23 -11.03
N PRO A 42 -17.80 -14.84 -11.15
CA PRO A 42 -18.20 -13.46 -11.45
C PRO A 42 -17.74 -12.44 -10.39
N THR A 43 -17.40 -12.91 -9.18
CA THR A 43 -16.83 -12.10 -8.10
C THR A 43 -15.46 -11.52 -8.47
N GLN A 44 -14.67 -12.20 -9.31
CA GLN A 44 -13.37 -11.70 -9.78
C GLN A 44 -13.53 -10.48 -10.68
N ALA A 45 -14.45 -10.52 -11.64
CA ALA A 45 -14.77 -9.37 -12.49
C ALA A 45 -15.26 -8.17 -11.66
N LYS A 46 -16.10 -8.44 -10.64
CA LYS A 46 -16.56 -7.41 -9.70
C LYS A 46 -15.42 -6.83 -8.85
N ALA A 47 -14.43 -7.65 -8.49
CA ALA A 47 -13.25 -7.18 -7.77
C ALA A 47 -12.42 -6.21 -8.61
N VAL A 48 -12.26 -6.48 -9.91
CA VAL A 48 -11.62 -5.56 -10.87
C VAL A 48 -12.35 -4.22 -10.89
N GLU A 49 -13.66 -4.22 -11.12
CA GLU A 49 -14.47 -2.99 -11.16
C GLU A 49 -14.39 -2.20 -9.85
N THR A 50 -14.44 -2.90 -8.70
CA THR A 50 -14.35 -2.28 -7.38
C THR A 50 -12.97 -1.66 -7.14
N ALA A 51 -11.90 -2.32 -7.58
CA ALA A 51 -10.53 -1.83 -7.46
C ALA A 51 -10.27 -0.62 -8.37
N GLU A 52 -10.77 -0.64 -9.61
CA GLU A 52 -10.74 0.52 -10.50
C GLU A 52 -11.48 1.73 -9.91
N GLY A 53 -12.70 1.50 -9.41
CA GLY A 53 -13.48 2.53 -8.72
C GLY A 53 -12.79 3.07 -7.47
N PHE A 54 -12.08 2.21 -6.72
CA PHE A 54 -11.27 2.62 -5.57
C PHE A 54 -10.15 3.58 -5.99
N VAL A 55 -9.40 3.28 -7.05
CA VAL A 55 -8.38 4.19 -7.59
C VAL A 55 -8.98 5.54 -8.01
N GLY A 56 -10.17 5.52 -8.62
CA GLY A 56 -10.92 6.74 -8.93
C GLY A 56 -11.17 7.60 -7.69
N ARG A 57 -11.64 7.00 -6.59
CA ARG A 57 -11.83 7.69 -5.30
C ARG A 57 -10.52 8.24 -4.72
N LEU A 58 -9.42 7.49 -4.80
CA LEU A 58 -8.11 7.96 -4.34
C LEU A 58 -7.67 9.25 -5.07
N ARG A 59 -7.88 9.31 -6.38
CA ARG A 59 -7.60 10.51 -7.20
C ARG A 59 -8.48 11.70 -6.80
N GLU A 60 -9.76 11.47 -6.49
CA GLU A 60 -10.67 12.52 -6.02
C GLU A 60 -10.27 13.08 -4.65
N ILE A 61 -9.90 12.20 -3.71
CA ILE A 61 -9.40 12.59 -2.39
C ILE A 61 -8.13 13.42 -2.53
N ARG A 62 -7.16 12.95 -3.34
CA ARG A 62 -5.88 13.62 -3.55
C ARG A 62 -6.00 14.99 -4.23
N SER A 63 -6.95 15.13 -5.15
CA SER A 63 -7.23 16.42 -5.82
C SER A 63 -8.01 17.41 -4.94
N GLY A 64 -8.30 17.04 -3.68
CA GLY A 64 -8.96 17.90 -2.69
C GLY A 64 -10.45 18.10 -2.92
N GLY A 65 -11.05 17.31 -3.82
CA GLY A 65 -12.40 17.52 -4.34
C GLY A 65 -12.55 18.86 -5.07
N LYS A 66 -13.42 18.94 -6.08
CA LYS A 66 -13.84 20.25 -6.60
C LYS A 66 -14.39 21.04 -5.41
N ARG A 67 -13.73 22.13 -5.01
CA ARG A 67 -14.19 23.09 -4.00
C ARG A 67 -15.64 23.44 -4.32
N LYS A 68 -16.59 22.77 -3.66
CA LYS A 68 -18.00 23.13 -3.69
C LYS A 68 -18.03 24.48 -3.00
N LEU A 69 -18.14 25.56 -3.79
CA LEU A 69 -18.08 26.95 -3.33
C LEU A 69 -19.17 27.31 -2.29
N PHE A 70 -20.06 26.38 -1.93
CA PHE A 70 -21.12 26.55 -0.94
C PHE A 70 -21.39 25.28 -0.09
N GLY A 71 -20.44 24.35 0.01
CA GLY A 71 -20.61 23.10 0.78
C GLY A 71 -19.77 23.05 2.04
N LYS A 72 -20.38 22.66 3.17
CA LYS A 72 -19.71 22.36 4.45
C LYS A 72 -18.50 21.45 4.18
N LYS A 73 -17.31 21.82 4.65
CA LYS A 73 -16.08 20.99 4.57
C LYS A 73 -16.33 19.67 5.30
N THR A 74 -16.74 18.61 4.59
CA THR A 74 -16.50 17.24 5.04
C THR A 74 -15.04 16.96 4.77
N GLN A 75 -14.26 16.70 5.82
CA GLN A 75 -12.93 16.12 5.62
C GLN A 75 -13.14 14.80 4.86
N PRO A 76 -12.35 14.53 3.80
CA PRO A 76 -12.37 13.22 3.20
C PRO A 76 -11.96 12.23 4.29
N THR A 77 -12.90 11.39 4.73
CA THR A 77 -12.55 10.17 5.46
C THR A 77 -11.68 9.33 4.53
N GLY A 78 -10.56 8.79 5.02
CA GLY A 78 -9.73 7.86 4.26
C GLY A 78 -10.56 6.75 3.62
N ALA A 79 -10.06 6.19 2.52
CA ALA A 79 -10.71 5.09 1.82
C ALA A 79 -9.87 3.81 1.98
N GLY A 80 -10.53 2.71 2.33
CA GLY A 80 -9.91 1.37 2.38
C GLY A 80 -10.55 0.41 1.39
N LEU A 81 -9.78 -0.61 1.00
CA LEU A 81 -10.23 -1.77 0.22
C LEU A 81 -9.51 -3.01 0.75
N TYR A 82 -10.26 -4.06 1.03
CA TYR A 82 -9.72 -5.37 1.42
C TYR A 82 -10.09 -6.40 0.35
N LEU A 83 -9.08 -7.07 -0.19
CA LEU A 83 -9.26 -8.11 -1.22
C LEU A 83 -9.22 -9.48 -0.54
N ASP A 84 -10.38 -10.12 -0.40
CA ASP A 84 -10.50 -11.47 0.14
C ASP A 84 -10.65 -12.51 -0.98
N GLY A 85 -10.06 -13.69 -0.80
CA GLY A 85 -10.16 -14.78 -1.77
C GLY A 85 -9.08 -15.85 -1.61
N GLY A 86 -9.29 -16.97 -2.30
CA GLY A 86 -8.39 -18.14 -2.27
C GLY A 86 -6.99 -17.88 -2.84
N PHE A 87 -6.15 -18.91 -2.81
CA PHE A 87 -4.82 -18.87 -3.40
C PHE A 87 -4.88 -18.80 -4.93
N GLY A 88 -3.96 -18.06 -5.55
CA GLY A 88 -3.82 -18.02 -7.01
C GLY A 88 -4.91 -17.25 -7.78
N VAL A 89 -5.90 -16.64 -7.11
CA VAL A 89 -6.99 -15.88 -7.76
C VAL A 89 -6.58 -14.48 -8.26
N GLY A 90 -5.30 -14.13 -8.14
CA GLY A 90 -4.74 -12.86 -8.61
C GLY A 90 -4.96 -11.65 -7.68
N LYS A 91 -5.03 -11.86 -6.36
CA LYS A 91 -5.13 -10.76 -5.38
C LYS A 91 -3.96 -9.77 -5.50
N THR A 92 -2.72 -10.28 -5.49
CA THR A 92 -1.51 -9.47 -5.67
C THR A 92 -1.50 -8.73 -7.01
N HIS A 93 -2.01 -9.35 -8.09
CA HIS A 93 -2.17 -8.68 -9.38
C HIS A 93 -3.08 -7.46 -9.27
N LEU A 94 -4.25 -7.60 -8.63
CA LEU A 94 -5.18 -6.49 -8.42
C LEU A 94 -4.57 -5.42 -7.50
N LEU A 95 -3.86 -5.82 -6.45
CA LEU A 95 -3.20 -4.90 -5.52
C LEU A 95 -2.08 -4.10 -6.21
N ALA A 96 -1.24 -4.75 -7.01
CA ALA A 96 -0.23 -4.08 -7.83
C ALA A 96 -0.86 -3.18 -8.91
N SER A 97 -1.99 -3.58 -9.48
CA SER A 97 -2.76 -2.74 -10.41
C SER A 97 -3.28 -1.47 -9.74
N ILE A 98 -3.73 -1.55 -8.48
CA ILE A 98 -4.09 -0.38 -7.67
C ILE A 98 -2.87 0.52 -7.48
N TYR A 99 -1.73 -0.05 -7.07
CA TYR A 99 -0.49 0.70 -6.89
C TYR A 99 -0.09 1.46 -8.16
N HIS A 100 0.01 0.78 -9.30
CA HIS A 100 0.43 1.39 -10.56
C HIS A 100 -0.50 2.52 -11.01
N ASN A 101 -1.80 2.41 -10.74
CA ASN A 101 -2.79 3.42 -11.14
C ASN A 101 -3.05 4.50 -10.08
N SER A 102 -2.42 4.42 -8.91
CA SER A 102 -2.60 5.41 -7.83
C SER A 102 -1.63 6.60 -7.96
N PRO A 103 -2.00 7.80 -7.47
CA PRO A 103 -1.13 8.97 -7.51
C PRO A 103 0.12 8.82 -6.61
N GLU A 104 1.20 9.55 -6.93
CA GLU A 104 2.37 9.62 -6.06
C GLU A 104 2.18 10.58 -4.86
N PRO A 105 2.88 10.35 -3.72
CA PRO A 105 3.68 9.15 -3.43
C PRO A 105 2.76 7.99 -3.06
N LYS A 106 3.26 6.77 -3.24
CA LYS A 106 2.56 5.51 -2.94
C LYS A 106 3.55 4.48 -2.47
N THR A 107 3.05 3.50 -1.72
CA THR A 107 3.89 2.44 -1.15
C THR A 107 3.20 1.09 -1.34
N PHE A 108 3.99 0.08 -1.64
CA PHE A 108 3.57 -1.32 -1.69
C PHE A 108 4.55 -2.14 -0.85
N GLY A 109 4.05 -2.99 0.02
CA GLY A 109 4.89 -3.96 0.71
C GLY A 109 4.06 -5.10 1.27
N THR A 110 4.73 -6.15 1.68
CA THR A 110 4.13 -7.21 2.49
C THR A 110 3.90 -6.72 3.91
N PHE A 111 3.04 -7.42 4.65
CA PHE A 111 2.85 -7.19 6.08
C PHE A 111 4.18 -7.24 6.85
N VAL A 112 4.98 -8.27 6.59
CA VAL A 112 6.29 -8.47 7.22
C VAL A 112 7.25 -7.32 6.88
N GLU A 113 7.32 -6.87 5.63
CA GLU A 113 8.15 -5.71 5.27
C GLU A 113 7.74 -4.43 6.00
N LEU A 114 6.45 -4.24 6.26
CA LEU A 114 5.96 -3.09 7.02
C LEU A 114 6.43 -3.14 8.49
N THR A 115 6.42 -4.31 9.11
CA THR A 115 6.96 -4.51 10.47
C THR A 115 8.47 -4.25 10.50
N HIS A 116 9.21 -4.74 9.49
CA HIS A 116 10.65 -4.49 9.35
C HIS A 116 10.97 -3.01 9.16
N LEU A 117 10.16 -2.29 8.38
CA LEU A 117 10.31 -0.84 8.20
C LEU A 117 10.14 -0.09 9.52
N VAL A 118 9.14 -0.47 10.33
CA VAL A 118 8.95 0.10 11.68
C VAL A 118 10.11 -0.26 12.61
N GLY A 119 10.63 -1.49 12.53
CA GLY A 119 11.80 -1.91 13.29
C GLY A 119 13.07 -1.12 12.93
N ALA A 120 13.27 -0.81 11.65
CA ALA A 120 14.42 -0.09 11.15
C ALA A 120 14.37 1.43 11.43
N LEU A 121 13.19 2.05 11.25
CA LEU A 121 13.03 3.51 11.36
C LEU A 121 12.50 3.97 12.72
N GLY A 122 11.83 3.09 13.45
CA GLY A 122 10.99 3.46 14.57
C GLY A 122 9.61 3.97 14.13
N PHE A 123 8.61 3.75 14.99
CA PHE A 123 7.19 3.96 14.68
C PHE A 123 6.86 5.38 14.16
N ASN A 124 7.31 6.42 14.86
CA ASN A 124 6.97 7.80 14.50
C ASN A 124 7.57 8.20 13.14
N SER A 125 8.82 7.82 12.89
CA SER A 125 9.46 8.10 11.60
C SER A 125 8.79 7.33 10.47
N THR A 126 8.34 6.09 10.69
CA THR A 126 7.54 5.37 9.69
C THR A 126 6.22 6.08 9.38
N VAL A 127 5.50 6.55 10.41
CA VAL A 127 4.27 7.35 10.20
C VAL A 127 4.57 8.59 9.37
N GLU A 128 5.61 9.35 9.72
CA GLU A 128 6.00 10.57 8.99
C GLU A 128 6.31 10.30 7.51
N GLN A 129 7.01 9.20 7.22
CA GLN A 129 7.35 8.84 5.84
C GLN A 129 6.12 8.40 5.03
N LEU A 130 5.16 7.70 5.65
CA LEU A 130 4.01 7.13 4.96
C LEU A 130 2.78 8.05 4.92
N ALA A 131 2.67 9.04 5.82
CA ALA A 131 1.50 9.91 5.94
C ALA A 131 1.19 10.72 4.67
N GLY A 132 2.21 10.96 3.82
CA GLY A 132 2.04 11.67 2.56
C GLY A 132 1.48 10.83 1.41
N ASN A 133 1.37 9.51 1.59
CA ASN A 133 1.02 8.60 0.51
C ASN A 133 -0.45 8.72 0.10
N SER A 134 -0.72 8.52 -1.18
CA SER A 134 -2.09 8.36 -1.69
C SER A 134 -2.67 6.99 -1.36
N VAL A 135 -1.80 5.97 -1.24
CA VAL A 135 -2.15 4.59 -0.93
C VAL A 135 -0.98 3.87 -0.28
N LEU A 136 -1.30 3.01 0.70
CA LEU A 136 -0.42 1.99 1.25
C LEU A 136 -1.01 0.63 0.89
N CYS A 137 -0.40 -0.06 -0.07
CA CYS A 137 -0.77 -1.41 -0.45
C CYS A 137 -0.05 -2.40 0.48
N ILE A 138 -0.80 -3.25 1.17
CA ILE A 138 -0.27 -4.28 2.06
C ILE A 138 -0.66 -5.65 1.49
N ASP A 139 0.32 -6.42 1.04
CA ASP A 139 0.14 -7.81 0.61
C ASP A 139 0.46 -8.77 1.77
N GLU A 140 0.14 -10.05 1.57
CA GLU A 140 0.52 -11.15 2.48
C GLU A 140 0.18 -10.83 3.95
N PHE A 141 -1.08 -10.48 4.21
CA PHE A 141 -1.51 -10.16 5.57
C PHE A 141 -1.49 -11.41 6.45
N GLU A 142 -0.57 -11.44 7.41
CA GLU A 142 -0.37 -12.53 8.36
C GLU A 142 -0.88 -12.12 9.75
N LEU A 143 -1.54 -13.07 10.43
CA LEU A 143 -2.15 -12.88 11.76
C LEU A 143 -1.59 -13.91 12.76
N ASP A 144 -0.32 -14.25 12.61
CA ASP A 144 0.37 -15.24 13.42
C ASP A 144 0.95 -14.64 14.70
N ASP A 145 1.48 -13.40 14.65
CA ASP A 145 1.98 -12.66 15.81
C ASP A 145 1.04 -11.50 16.23
N PRO A 146 0.55 -11.50 17.50
CA PRO A 146 -0.34 -10.45 17.98
C PRO A 146 0.38 -9.11 18.19
N GLY A 147 1.69 -9.09 18.41
CA GLY A 147 2.49 -7.87 18.54
C GLY A 147 2.59 -7.12 17.22
N ASP A 148 2.94 -7.83 16.14
CA ASP A 148 3.01 -7.29 14.78
C ASP A 148 1.63 -6.83 14.30
N THR A 149 0.59 -7.61 14.59
CA THR A 149 -0.80 -7.21 14.31
C THR A 149 -1.17 -5.89 15.00
N MET A 150 -0.82 -5.74 16.28
CA MET A 150 -1.09 -4.50 17.03
C MET A 150 -0.27 -3.32 16.52
N LEU A 151 0.98 -3.55 16.10
CA LEU A 151 1.84 -2.55 15.51
C LEU A 151 1.25 -2.03 14.19
N VAL A 152 0.87 -2.92 13.29
CA VAL A 152 0.27 -2.55 11.99
C VAL A 152 -1.10 -1.91 12.19
N TYR A 153 -1.93 -2.42 13.09
CA TYR A 153 -3.21 -1.78 13.44
C TYR A 153 -3.03 -0.34 13.90
N ARG A 154 -2.06 -0.10 14.80
CA ARG A 154 -1.76 1.26 15.29
C ARG A 154 -1.24 2.14 14.16
N LEU A 155 -0.35 1.62 13.32
CA LEU A 155 0.18 2.34 12.16
C LEU A 155 -0.94 2.78 11.21
N LEU A 156 -1.84 1.87 10.84
CA LEU A 156 -2.99 2.17 9.98
C LEU A 156 -3.94 3.19 10.63
N THR A 157 -4.11 3.14 11.95
CA THR A 157 -4.93 4.10 12.70
C THR A 157 -4.36 5.52 12.64
N GLU A 158 -3.03 5.67 12.75
CA GLU A 158 -2.35 6.98 12.69
C GLU A 158 -2.29 7.54 11.26
N LEU A 159 -2.36 6.68 10.23
CA LEU A 159 -2.35 7.07 8.82
C LEU A 159 -3.75 7.41 8.24
N SER A 160 -4.83 7.17 9.00
CA SER A 160 -6.22 7.34 8.56
C SER A 160 -6.80 8.71 8.91
#